data_AF-A0A2N2BFS3-F1
#
_entry.id   AF-A0A2N2BFS3-F1
#
_cell.length_a   1.000
_cell.length_b   1.000
_cell.length_c   1.000
_cell.angle_alpha   90.00
_cell.angle_beta   90.00
_cell.angle_gamma   90.00
#
_symmetry.space_group_name_H-M   'P 1'
#
loop_
_entity.id
_entity.type
_entity.pdbx_description
1 polymer ?
#
loop_
_entity_poly.entity_id
_entity_poly.type
_entity_poly.pdbx_seq_one_letter_code
_entity_poly.pdbx_strand_id
1 'polypeptide(L)'
;MSEEKKEDLLDNLTVKLEKGIKSMITLKSFAIVLFVLFVLGCAILTYMQFATFEQFQKGESAQDFLEIDKENWVYEEHGLDILIPENVIAHEISILIAKDVEGTIYSLENLYYDGQNQALKVNLTFSGFYLPIVYYMEYFVGEGKLRVTYDKVGIGRHELKVIGPLKFLINRGRVSQLLDTLSIDLTQYGMATGLNLMSATPINQDLKLNFVVNENDIQAIIEQMRGAINKELLPIYRASSSPLAAEAVDLLEQIYPLSAEQMKRMIKDVTGGRELVRHLLVLTNETMTNQIVLELQKQGFDLDREQITLDRKALEGQIIDEYAVKIFEGLESYFADKIVAYNNGRPFDLVNMKTITVRDIVKNYSIVIDDSILDRMNFVLVDGFSIAYEVDPSTYYIKSLNSFEVLSKEDYDLLPGSGPYIEPKLVTDVEMWQEVETILMEKFEVDRIFMRYMKSDGKSIFTIASPVNNPQIYLSFAMMKDETIHILEDNVQSIETLLEAHPDFNIETATREIETVQLKKLSEEIQTYILEDMYQQGKLNHPSNYTIEYSSFDGKYISFLVSNGEEYVYKVEDTSFGTYLATVYEKEKAVRNWLDLPKIILLQDRP
;
A
#
# COMPACT_ATOMS: atom_id res chain seq x y z
N MET A 1 95.16 34.89 -77.27
CA MET A 1 93.96 34.07 -76.98
C MET A 1 93.28 33.85 -78.34
N SER A 2 93.18 32.61 -78.82
CA SER A 2 92.60 32.26 -80.14
C SER A 2 91.09 32.41 -80.15
N GLU A 3 90.48 32.59 -81.33
CA GLU A 3 89.02 32.71 -81.52
C GLU A 3 88.25 31.53 -80.89
N GLU A 4 88.82 30.33 -80.93
CA GLU A 4 88.31 29.11 -80.27
C GLU A 4 88.08 29.28 -78.75
N LYS A 5 88.92 30.04 -78.05
CA LYS A 5 88.76 30.27 -76.60
C LYS A 5 87.66 31.28 -76.24
N LYS A 6 87.15 32.05 -77.22
CA LYS A 6 86.03 32.99 -77.02
C LYS A 6 84.69 32.30 -77.22
N GLU A 7 84.59 31.41 -78.21
CA GLU A 7 83.37 30.64 -78.48
C GLU A 7 83.06 29.65 -77.35
N ASP A 8 84.07 28.92 -76.85
CA ASP A 8 83.89 28.00 -75.71
C ASP A 8 83.42 28.71 -74.43
N LEU A 9 83.84 29.97 -74.21
CA LEU A 9 83.43 30.76 -73.05
C LEU A 9 81.99 31.27 -73.19
N LEU A 10 81.59 31.65 -74.41
CA LEU A 10 80.24 32.10 -74.74
C LEU A 10 79.25 30.93 -74.68
N ASP A 11 79.59 29.76 -75.21
CA ASP A 11 78.71 28.58 -75.16
C ASP A 11 78.53 28.07 -73.73
N ASN A 12 79.59 28.06 -72.92
CA ASN A 12 79.50 27.62 -71.53
C ASN A 12 78.73 28.63 -70.63
N LEU A 13 78.79 29.93 -70.96
CA LEU A 13 77.93 30.96 -70.34
C LEU A 13 76.47 30.82 -70.77
N THR A 14 76.21 30.54 -72.05
CA THR A 14 74.86 30.41 -72.62
C THR A 14 74.16 29.16 -72.11
N VAL A 15 74.86 28.02 -72.02
CA VAL A 15 74.35 26.78 -71.43
C VAL A 15 74.09 26.92 -69.91
N LYS A 16 74.94 27.67 -69.19
CA LYS A 16 74.69 27.99 -67.76
C LYS A 16 73.53 28.96 -67.59
N LEU A 17 73.35 29.93 -68.48
CA LEU A 17 72.21 30.85 -68.47
C LEU A 17 70.90 30.11 -68.79
N GLU A 18 70.88 29.23 -69.79
CA GLU A 18 69.70 28.41 -70.13
C GLU A 18 69.34 27.44 -69.00
N LYS A 19 70.31 26.79 -68.34
CA LYS A 19 70.05 25.98 -67.15
C LYS A 19 69.55 26.81 -65.98
N GLY A 20 70.08 28.02 -65.78
CA GLY A 20 69.62 28.97 -64.77
C GLY A 20 68.20 29.49 -65.02
N ILE A 21 67.87 29.82 -66.27
CA ILE A 21 66.54 30.29 -66.68
C ILE A 21 65.52 29.14 -66.61
N LYS A 22 65.86 27.93 -67.08
CA LYS A 22 64.99 26.75 -66.93
C LYS A 22 64.75 26.41 -65.46
N SER A 23 65.76 26.47 -64.60
CA SER A 23 65.58 26.22 -63.15
C SER A 23 64.77 27.33 -62.48
N MET A 24 64.93 28.59 -62.87
CA MET A 24 64.15 29.71 -62.33
C MET A 24 62.69 29.68 -62.80
N ILE A 25 62.42 29.20 -64.02
CA ILE A 25 61.06 28.99 -64.55
C ILE A 25 60.40 27.81 -63.84
N THR A 26 61.08 26.67 -63.63
CA THR A 26 60.50 25.58 -62.84
C THR A 26 60.31 25.97 -61.37
N LEU A 27 61.21 26.76 -60.77
CA LEU A 27 61.05 27.25 -59.39
C LEU A 27 59.88 28.26 -59.28
N LYS A 28 59.71 29.15 -60.27
CA LYS A 28 58.57 30.09 -60.33
C LYS A 28 57.26 29.36 -60.58
N SER A 29 57.23 28.40 -61.52
CA SER A 29 56.04 27.58 -61.77
C SER A 29 55.68 26.73 -60.56
N PHE A 30 56.67 26.15 -59.88
CA PHE A 30 56.45 25.42 -58.63
C PHE A 30 55.95 26.34 -57.51
N ALA A 31 56.53 27.54 -57.34
CA ALA A 31 56.09 28.53 -56.37
C ALA A 31 54.68 29.07 -56.67
N ILE A 32 54.32 29.28 -57.95
CA ILE A 32 52.98 29.68 -58.37
C ILE A 32 51.98 28.55 -58.08
N VAL A 33 52.32 27.29 -58.40
CA VAL A 33 51.47 26.14 -58.07
C VAL A 33 51.29 26.03 -56.56
N LEU A 34 52.35 26.21 -55.77
CA LEU A 34 52.30 26.16 -54.31
C LEU A 34 51.49 27.34 -53.72
N PHE A 35 51.60 28.52 -54.32
CA PHE A 35 50.83 29.70 -53.94
C PHE A 35 49.33 29.55 -54.29
N VAL A 36 49.02 29.01 -55.48
CA VAL A 36 47.64 28.69 -55.87
C VAL A 36 47.05 27.65 -54.92
N LEU A 37 47.80 26.60 -54.57
CA LEU A 37 47.39 25.61 -53.57
C LEU A 37 47.21 26.22 -52.18
N PHE A 38 48.08 27.15 -51.78
CA PHE A 38 47.97 27.87 -50.52
C PHE A 38 46.72 28.76 -50.47
N VAL A 39 46.46 29.55 -51.53
CA VAL A 39 45.25 30.40 -51.64
C VAL A 39 44.00 29.54 -51.67
N LEU A 40 44.00 28.42 -52.40
CA LEU A 40 42.88 27.47 -52.42
C LEU A 40 42.66 26.85 -51.04
N GLY A 41 43.73 26.48 -50.34
CA GLY A 41 43.69 25.97 -48.97
C GLY A 41 43.13 26.98 -47.98
N CYS A 42 43.57 28.24 -48.04
CA CYS A 42 43.00 29.33 -47.25
C CYS A 42 41.52 29.56 -47.57
N ALA A 43 41.14 29.57 -48.86
CA ALA A 43 39.73 29.75 -49.26
C ALA A 43 38.83 28.62 -48.74
N ILE A 44 39.30 27.37 -48.76
CA ILE A 44 38.57 26.22 -48.21
C ILE A 44 38.47 26.32 -46.68
N LEU A 45 39.56 26.68 -45.98
CA LEU A 45 39.54 26.89 -44.53
C LEU A 45 38.60 28.03 -44.12
N THR A 46 38.62 29.14 -44.85
CA THR A 46 37.70 30.26 -44.64
C THR A 46 36.26 29.84 -44.92
N TYR A 47 36.00 29.08 -45.99
CA TYR A 47 34.68 28.55 -46.28
C TYR A 47 34.16 27.65 -45.14
N MET A 48 34.99 26.74 -44.61
CA MET A 48 34.61 25.87 -43.49
C MET A 48 34.30 26.64 -42.20
N GLN A 49 34.97 27.78 -41.96
CA GLN A 49 34.72 28.67 -40.82
C GLN A 49 33.40 29.45 -40.92
N PHE A 50 32.96 29.81 -42.14
CA PHE A 50 31.74 30.61 -42.36
C PHE A 50 30.52 29.79 -42.82
N ALA A 51 30.70 28.52 -43.19
CA ALA A 51 29.64 27.64 -43.67
C ALA A 51 29.21 26.60 -42.62
N THR A 52 29.31 26.93 -41.32
CA THR A 52 28.83 26.11 -40.22
C THR A 52 27.31 25.96 -40.23
N PHE A 53 26.82 24.86 -39.68
CA PHE A 53 25.37 24.65 -39.47
C PHE A 53 24.89 25.46 -38.26
N GLU A 54 23.65 25.94 -38.31
CA GLU A 54 23.01 26.71 -37.23
C GLU A 54 22.94 25.87 -35.94
N GLN A 55 23.05 26.53 -34.79
CA GLN A 55 23.09 25.89 -33.48
C GLN A 55 21.69 25.42 -33.08
N PHE A 56 21.55 24.12 -32.82
CA PHE A 56 20.35 23.57 -32.20
C PHE A 56 20.53 23.47 -30.67
N GLN A 57 19.44 23.72 -29.93
CA GLN A 57 19.44 23.66 -28.46
C GLN A 57 19.50 22.20 -27.98
N LYS A 58 19.97 21.98 -26.74
CA LYS A 58 19.87 20.66 -26.09
C LYS A 58 18.41 20.19 -26.14
N GLY A 59 18.18 19.02 -26.74
CA GLY A 59 16.90 18.31 -26.66
C GLY A 59 16.73 17.59 -25.32
N GLU A 60 15.56 16.98 -25.14
CA GLU A 60 15.28 16.04 -24.05
C GLU A 60 15.75 14.62 -24.40
N SER A 61 15.91 13.76 -23.40
CA SER A 61 16.24 12.36 -23.64
C SER A 61 15.05 11.60 -24.23
N ALA A 62 15.30 10.54 -25.00
CA ALA A 62 14.24 9.68 -25.52
C ALA A 62 13.33 9.11 -24.42
N GLN A 63 13.90 8.83 -23.25
CA GLN A 63 13.15 8.31 -22.10
C GLN A 63 12.21 9.38 -21.52
N ASP A 64 12.70 10.60 -21.31
CA ASP A 64 11.88 11.71 -20.80
C ASP A 64 10.76 12.06 -21.80
N PHE A 65 11.08 12.09 -23.10
CA PHE A 65 10.10 12.30 -24.17
C PHE A 65 9.00 11.23 -24.14
N LEU A 66 9.37 9.95 -24.08
CA LEU A 66 8.41 8.85 -24.06
C LEU A 66 7.53 8.83 -22.82
N GLU A 67 7.97 9.37 -21.68
CA GLU A 67 7.14 9.52 -20.50
C GLU A 67 6.08 10.61 -20.67
N ILE A 68 6.43 11.72 -21.33
CA ILE A 68 5.55 12.88 -21.54
C ILE A 68 4.59 12.67 -22.73
N ASP A 69 5.06 12.05 -23.82
CA ASP A 69 4.34 12.00 -25.10
C ASP A 69 3.24 10.93 -25.19
N LYS A 70 3.03 10.12 -24.14
CA LYS A 70 2.06 9.01 -24.13
C LYS A 70 0.65 9.41 -24.54
N GLU A 71 0.26 10.68 -24.34
CA GLU A 71 -1.06 11.19 -24.71
C GLU A 71 -1.22 11.48 -26.21
N ASN A 72 -0.12 11.69 -26.95
CA ASN A 72 -0.11 11.98 -28.38
C ASN A 72 0.05 10.72 -29.26
N TRP A 73 0.20 9.57 -28.62
CA TRP A 73 0.34 8.27 -29.26
C TRP A 73 -0.91 7.91 -30.07
N VAL A 74 -0.69 7.50 -31.32
CA VAL A 74 -1.78 7.15 -32.22
C VAL A 74 -1.98 5.64 -32.20
N TYR A 75 -3.05 5.23 -31.53
CA TYR A 75 -3.42 3.82 -31.41
C TYR A 75 -4.18 3.35 -32.65
N GLU A 76 -3.63 2.33 -33.29
CA GLU A 76 -4.21 1.63 -34.44
C GLU A 76 -4.83 0.29 -33.99
N GLU A 77 -5.59 -0.37 -34.87
CA GLU A 77 -6.28 -1.64 -34.54
C GLU A 77 -5.31 -2.72 -34.00
N HIS A 78 -4.09 -2.74 -34.52
CA HIS A 78 -3.09 -3.79 -34.27
C HIS A 78 -1.74 -3.24 -33.79
N GLY A 79 -1.71 -1.98 -33.35
CA GLY A 79 -0.44 -1.33 -33.05
C GLY A 79 -0.54 0.10 -32.55
N LEU A 80 0.62 0.73 -32.57
CA LEU A 80 0.84 2.07 -32.07
C LEU A 80 1.80 2.79 -33.01
N ASP A 81 1.46 4.02 -33.34
CA ASP A 81 2.35 4.95 -34.00
C ASP A 81 2.86 5.99 -33.01
N ILE A 82 4.19 6.11 -32.92
CA ILE A 82 4.89 7.12 -32.12
C ILE A 82 5.64 8.06 -33.08
N LEU A 83 5.49 9.36 -32.89
CA LEU A 83 6.20 10.37 -33.67
C LEU A 83 7.37 10.91 -32.85
N ILE A 84 8.59 10.47 -33.16
CA ILE A 84 9.79 10.95 -32.47
C ILE A 84 10.27 12.24 -33.14
N PRO A 85 10.32 13.36 -32.42
CA PRO A 85 10.70 14.64 -33.01
C PRO A 85 12.21 14.71 -33.29
N GLU A 86 12.59 15.55 -34.26
CA GLU A 86 13.98 15.67 -34.73
C GLU A 86 14.98 15.99 -33.61
N ASN A 87 14.56 16.75 -32.60
CA ASN A 87 15.39 17.19 -31.48
C ASN A 87 15.77 16.03 -30.55
N VAL A 88 14.88 15.05 -30.37
CA VAL A 88 15.12 13.86 -29.55
C VAL A 88 16.12 12.95 -30.24
N ILE A 89 15.92 12.68 -31.53
CA ILE A 89 16.88 11.91 -32.35
C ILE A 89 18.25 12.61 -32.39
N ALA A 90 18.27 13.93 -32.63
CA ALA A 90 19.49 14.72 -32.62
C ALA A 90 20.21 14.64 -31.26
N HIS A 91 19.46 14.69 -30.16
CA HIS A 91 20.03 14.61 -28.82
C HIS A 91 20.67 13.25 -28.55
N GLU A 92 19.99 12.14 -28.87
CA GLU A 92 20.55 10.79 -28.73
C GLU A 92 21.83 10.59 -29.55
N ILE A 93 21.82 11.03 -30.82
CA ILE A 93 23.01 10.97 -31.67
C ILE A 93 24.12 11.83 -31.07
N SER A 94 23.82 13.00 -30.52
CA SER A 94 24.82 13.88 -29.90
C SER A 94 25.54 13.21 -28.72
N ILE A 95 24.83 12.40 -27.92
CA ILE A 95 25.40 11.64 -26.81
C ILE A 95 26.37 10.57 -27.34
N LEU A 96 25.95 9.83 -28.37
CA LEU A 96 26.79 8.80 -28.99
C LEU A 96 28.06 9.40 -29.59
N ILE A 97 27.95 10.52 -30.31
CA ILE A 97 29.09 11.22 -30.90
C ILE A 97 30.00 11.82 -29.82
N ALA A 98 29.44 12.44 -28.79
CA ALA A 98 30.24 13.00 -27.70
C ALA A 98 31.09 11.93 -27.02
N LYS A 99 30.53 10.72 -26.83
CA LYS A 99 31.25 9.56 -26.29
C LYS A 99 32.36 9.06 -27.22
N ASP A 100 32.10 8.98 -28.52
CA ASP A 100 33.11 8.55 -29.50
C ASP A 100 34.24 9.58 -29.69
N VAL A 101 33.94 10.86 -29.45
CA VAL A 101 34.90 11.97 -29.50
C VAL A 101 35.68 12.12 -28.17
N GLU A 102 35.19 11.54 -27.07
CA GLU A 102 35.82 11.57 -25.75
C GLU A 102 37.22 10.92 -25.80
N GLY A 103 38.26 11.69 -25.48
CA GLY A 103 39.66 11.23 -25.56
C GLY A 103 40.32 11.43 -26.93
N THR A 104 39.67 12.11 -27.87
CA THR A 104 40.22 12.48 -29.17
C THR A 104 40.62 13.95 -29.22
N ILE A 105 41.24 14.36 -30.33
CA ILE A 105 41.64 15.75 -30.59
C ILE A 105 40.50 16.63 -31.14
N TYR A 106 39.30 16.06 -31.31
CA TYR A 106 38.12 16.73 -31.85
C TYR A 106 37.18 17.14 -30.70
N SER A 107 36.36 18.16 -30.92
CA SER A 107 35.22 18.50 -30.06
C SER A 107 33.94 18.58 -30.90
N LEU A 108 32.83 18.06 -30.38
CA LEU A 108 31.52 18.28 -30.97
C LEU A 108 31.00 19.65 -30.54
N GLU A 109 30.71 20.53 -31.50
CA GLU A 109 30.17 21.86 -31.21
C GLU A 109 28.66 21.87 -31.36
N ASN A 110 28.17 21.46 -32.53
CA ASN A 110 26.74 21.47 -32.87
C ASN A 110 26.39 20.26 -33.74
N LEU A 111 25.13 19.85 -33.67
CA LEU A 111 24.56 18.77 -34.45
C LEU A 111 23.11 19.09 -34.82
N TYR A 112 22.71 18.71 -36.03
CA TYR A 112 21.36 18.85 -36.53
C TYR A 112 20.96 17.58 -37.30
N TYR A 113 19.80 17.03 -36.97
CA TYR A 113 19.17 15.93 -37.68
C TYR A 113 18.14 16.48 -38.65
N ASP A 114 18.27 16.14 -39.93
CA ASP A 114 17.36 16.51 -41.02
C ASP A 114 16.54 15.28 -41.41
N GLY A 115 15.36 15.10 -40.80
CA GLY A 115 14.51 13.95 -41.07
C GLY A 115 14.05 13.84 -42.53
N GLN A 116 13.79 14.99 -43.17
CA GLN A 116 13.34 15.05 -44.57
C GLN A 116 14.40 14.53 -45.54
N ASN A 117 15.65 14.97 -45.35
CA ASN A 117 16.76 14.59 -46.21
C ASN A 117 17.53 13.37 -45.70
N GLN A 118 17.10 12.78 -44.58
CA GLN A 118 17.79 11.73 -43.84
C GLN A 118 19.28 12.07 -43.68
N ALA A 119 19.57 13.30 -43.25
CA ALA A 119 20.92 13.82 -43.17
C ALA A 119 21.26 14.28 -41.75
N LEU A 120 22.46 13.99 -41.29
CA LEU A 120 23.00 14.47 -40.03
C LEU A 120 24.07 15.52 -40.32
N LYS A 121 23.84 16.75 -39.90
CA LYS A 121 24.73 17.89 -40.11
C LYS A 121 25.49 18.15 -38.81
N VAL A 122 26.80 17.95 -38.81
CA VAL A 122 27.66 18.00 -37.62
C VAL A 122 28.71 19.08 -37.79
N ASN A 123 28.89 19.94 -36.79
CA ASN A 123 30.03 20.83 -36.67
C ASN A 123 31.00 20.25 -35.65
N LEU A 124 32.17 19.78 -36.10
CA LEU A 124 33.28 19.39 -35.23
C LEU A 124 34.34 20.49 -35.18
N THR A 125 35.09 20.61 -34.10
CA THR A 125 36.29 21.46 -34.04
C THR A 125 37.54 20.62 -33.92
N PHE A 126 38.57 20.98 -34.68
CA PHE A 126 39.92 20.45 -34.52
C PHE A 126 40.91 21.59 -34.36
N SER A 127 41.58 21.70 -33.21
CA SER A 127 42.57 22.76 -32.94
C SER A 127 42.08 24.19 -33.29
N GLY A 128 40.80 24.50 -33.02
CA GLY A 128 40.17 25.79 -33.32
C GLY A 128 39.59 25.94 -34.74
N PHE A 129 39.65 24.90 -35.58
CA PHE A 129 39.06 24.89 -36.92
C PHE A 129 37.73 24.15 -36.96
N TYR A 130 36.66 24.82 -37.44
CA TYR A 130 35.36 24.17 -37.68
C TYR A 130 35.42 23.25 -38.90
N LEU A 131 34.80 22.07 -38.75
CA LEU A 131 34.59 21.05 -39.75
C LEU A 131 33.09 20.78 -39.86
N PRO A 132 32.37 21.52 -40.73
CA PRO A 132 30.95 21.28 -40.98
C PRO A 132 30.77 20.11 -41.95
N ILE A 133 30.35 18.96 -41.44
CA ILE A 133 30.21 17.70 -42.18
C ILE A 133 28.74 17.29 -42.26
N VAL A 134 28.31 16.85 -43.44
CA VAL A 134 27.01 16.20 -43.64
C VAL A 134 27.22 14.70 -43.77
N TYR A 135 26.52 13.93 -42.94
CA TYR A 135 26.37 12.48 -43.04
C TYR A 135 24.96 12.15 -43.53
N TYR A 136 24.80 11.01 -44.19
CA TYR A 136 23.49 10.51 -44.57
C TYR A 136 23.13 9.32 -43.69
N MET A 137 21.85 9.13 -43.48
CA MET A 137 21.30 8.10 -42.60
C MET A 137 20.44 7.15 -43.40
N GLU A 138 20.51 5.88 -43.03
CA GLU A 138 19.71 4.81 -43.63
C GLU A 138 19.00 4.02 -42.53
N TYR A 139 17.72 3.72 -42.79
CA TYR A 139 16.91 2.89 -41.91
C TYR A 139 17.08 1.42 -42.27
N PHE A 140 17.59 0.64 -41.33
CA PHE A 140 17.72 -0.81 -41.46
C PHE A 140 16.54 -1.47 -40.76
N VAL A 141 15.41 -1.54 -41.47
CA VAL A 141 14.13 -2.03 -40.93
C VAL A 141 14.27 -3.42 -40.29
N GLY A 142 14.93 -4.37 -40.96
CA GLY A 142 15.13 -5.73 -40.44
C GLY A 142 16.05 -5.83 -39.21
N GLU A 143 16.75 -4.76 -38.86
CA GLU A 143 17.58 -4.68 -37.65
C GLU A 143 17.02 -3.72 -36.61
N GLY A 144 15.93 -3.01 -36.91
CA GLY A 144 15.37 -1.96 -36.06
C GLY A 144 16.35 -0.83 -35.74
N LYS A 145 17.26 -0.51 -36.66
CA LYS A 145 18.34 0.47 -36.42
C LYS A 145 18.32 1.61 -37.41
N LEU A 146 18.54 2.82 -36.91
CA LEU A 146 18.93 3.98 -37.70
C LEU A 146 20.46 4.03 -37.73
N ARG A 147 21.09 3.82 -38.89
CA ARG A 147 22.55 3.91 -39.02
C ARG A 147 22.96 5.16 -39.80
N VAL A 148 24.01 5.80 -39.33
CA VAL A 148 24.70 6.87 -40.07
C VAL A 148 25.70 6.21 -41.02
N THR A 149 25.58 6.44 -42.33
CA THR A 149 26.48 5.89 -43.34
C THR A 149 27.36 6.98 -43.95
N TYR A 150 28.63 6.64 -44.18
CA TYR A 150 29.68 7.57 -44.61
C TYR A 150 29.87 7.64 -46.14
N ASP A 151 28.91 7.17 -46.93
CA ASP A 151 29.14 7.00 -48.38
C ASP A 151 29.11 8.32 -49.18
N LYS A 152 28.60 9.42 -48.59
CA LYS A 152 28.53 10.75 -49.22
C LYS A 152 28.85 11.86 -48.21
N VAL A 153 30.10 12.32 -48.19
CA VAL A 153 30.50 13.49 -47.38
C VAL A 153 30.24 14.77 -48.18
N GLY A 154 29.41 15.65 -47.63
CA GLY A 154 29.31 17.07 -48.04
C GLY A 154 30.00 17.97 -47.02
N ILE A 155 30.67 19.04 -47.48
CA ILE A 155 31.28 20.04 -46.57
C ILE A 155 30.51 21.36 -46.63
N GLY A 156 30.14 21.85 -45.45
CA GLY A 156 29.49 23.15 -45.25
C GLY A 156 28.04 23.20 -45.70
N ARG A 157 27.36 24.31 -45.38
CA ARG A 157 25.94 24.58 -45.67
C ARG A 157 25.50 24.33 -47.14
N HIS A 158 26.42 24.37 -48.10
CA HIS A 158 26.14 24.17 -49.54
C HIS A 158 26.51 22.76 -50.06
N GLU A 159 26.77 21.80 -49.17
CA GLU A 159 26.98 20.39 -49.49
C GLU A 159 28.02 20.16 -50.61
N LEU A 160 29.17 20.85 -50.51
CA LEU A 160 30.20 20.74 -51.53
C LEU A 160 30.69 19.29 -51.63
N LYS A 161 30.58 18.71 -52.82
CA LYS A 161 31.11 17.37 -53.10
C LYS A 161 32.62 17.36 -52.88
N VAL A 162 33.07 16.50 -51.97
CA VAL A 162 34.49 16.36 -51.66
C VAL A 162 35.19 15.61 -52.80
N ILE A 163 36.04 16.30 -53.57
CA ILE A 163 36.82 15.72 -54.67
C ILE A 163 38.23 15.29 -54.23
N GLY A 164 38.64 14.10 -54.70
CA GLY A 164 40.00 13.53 -54.68
C GLY A 164 40.86 13.79 -53.42
N PRO A 165 41.83 14.75 -53.45
CA PRO A 165 42.80 14.94 -52.36
C PRO A 165 42.18 15.39 -51.03
N LEU A 166 41.05 16.13 -51.09
CA LEU A 166 40.34 16.58 -49.90
C LEU A 166 39.63 15.39 -49.23
N LYS A 167 39.10 14.44 -50.03
CA LYS A 167 38.53 13.18 -49.55
C LYS A 167 39.59 12.33 -48.86
N PHE A 168 40.81 12.31 -49.42
CA PHE A 168 41.95 11.63 -48.79
C PHE A 168 42.36 12.29 -47.46
N LEU A 169 42.39 13.62 -47.36
CA LEU A 169 42.70 14.31 -46.10
C LEU A 169 41.61 14.10 -45.03
N ILE A 170 40.34 14.13 -45.41
CA ILE A 170 39.20 13.93 -44.50
C ILE A 170 39.07 12.46 -44.09
N ASN A 171 39.39 11.51 -44.97
CA ASN A 171 39.40 10.08 -44.66
C ASN A 171 40.66 9.64 -43.90
N ARG A 172 41.79 10.37 -44.00
CA ARG A 172 43.06 10.05 -43.33
C ARG A 172 43.23 10.79 -42.01
N GLY A 173 42.61 11.97 -41.88
CA GLY A 173 42.22 12.51 -40.59
C GLY A 173 41.15 11.60 -40.03
N ARG A 174 41.31 11.13 -38.79
CA ARG A 174 40.49 10.07 -38.15
C ARG A 174 38.97 10.34 -38.07
N VAL A 175 38.43 11.39 -38.69
CA VAL A 175 37.02 11.79 -38.65
C VAL A 175 36.09 10.76 -39.30
N SER A 176 36.54 10.06 -40.35
CA SER A 176 35.75 8.95 -40.91
C SER A 176 35.64 7.79 -39.92
N GLN A 177 36.78 7.33 -39.38
CA GLN A 177 36.83 6.22 -38.41
C GLN A 177 36.12 6.48 -37.08
N LEU A 178 35.96 7.75 -36.68
CA LEU A 178 35.29 8.13 -35.44
C LEU A 178 33.77 7.94 -35.48
N LEU A 179 33.17 7.89 -36.67
CA LEU A 179 31.70 7.87 -36.84
C LEU A 179 31.26 6.81 -37.85
N ASP A 180 32.15 5.88 -38.23
CA ASP A 180 31.98 4.91 -39.32
C ASP A 180 30.76 3.98 -39.10
N THR A 181 30.26 3.84 -37.87
CA THR A 181 28.99 3.15 -37.57
C THR A 181 28.32 3.68 -36.31
N LEU A 182 27.75 4.89 -36.34
CA LEU A 182 26.77 5.28 -35.33
C LEU A 182 25.44 4.61 -35.65
N SER A 183 24.87 3.93 -34.66
CA SER A 183 23.54 3.34 -34.77
C SER A 183 22.69 3.66 -33.56
N ILE A 184 21.48 4.14 -33.78
CA ILE A 184 20.43 4.19 -32.76
C ILE A 184 19.62 2.91 -32.90
N ASP A 185 19.42 2.22 -31.78
CA ASP A 185 18.49 1.12 -31.70
C ASP A 185 17.07 1.68 -31.55
N LEU A 186 16.27 1.63 -32.61
CA LEU A 186 14.91 2.14 -32.60
C LEU A 186 13.95 1.19 -31.85
N THR A 187 14.37 -0.05 -31.59
CA THR A 187 13.55 -0.99 -30.80
C THR A 187 13.47 -0.59 -29.33
N GLN A 188 14.44 0.17 -28.83
CA GLN A 188 14.45 0.65 -27.44
C GLN A 188 13.21 1.51 -27.11
N TYR A 189 12.64 2.19 -28.11
CA TYR A 189 11.42 2.99 -27.96
C TYR A 189 10.15 2.14 -27.78
N GLY A 190 10.18 0.87 -28.21
CA GLY A 190 9.10 -0.10 -28.02
C GLY A 190 9.36 -1.11 -26.89
N MET A 191 10.63 -1.29 -26.47
CA MET A 191 10.99 -2.23 -25.41
C MET A 191 10.33 -1.92 -24.06
N ALA A 192 10.19 -0.63 -23.71
CA ALA A 192 9.54 -0.22 -22.47
C ALA A 192 8.02 -0.51 -22.46
N THR A 193 7.44 -0.80 -23.62
CA THR A 193 6.00 -0.98 -23.82
C THR A 193 5.64 -2.37 -24.34
N GLY A 194 6.61 -3.29 -24.42
CA GLY A 194 6.42 -4.67 -24.90
C GLY A 194 6.10 -4.76 -26.40
N LEU A 195 6.41 -3.72 -27.18
CA LEU A 195 6.03 -3.61 -28.57
C LEU A 195 7.14 -3.99 -29.54
N ASN A 196 6.78 -4.59 -30.67
CA ASN A 196 7.72 -4.90 -31.74
C ASN A 196 7.72 -3.79 -32.79
N LEU A 197 8.90 -3.25 -33.11
CA LEU A 197 9.04 -2.28 -34.19
C LEU A 197 8.79 -2.97 -35.53
N MET A 198 7.80 -2.49 -36.29
CA MET A 198 7.51 -2.97 -37.64
C MET A 198 8.24 -2.12 -38.68
N SER A 199 8.12 -0.80 -38.57
CA SER A 199 8.75 0.12 -39.52
C SER A 199 9.09 1.47 -38.91
N ALA A 200 10.01 2.17 -39.55
CA ALA A 200 10.41 3.53 -39.22
C ALA A 200 10.38 4.35 -40.52
N THR A 201 9.59 5.43 -40.53
CA THR A 201 9.39 6.27 -41.71
C THR A 201 9.50 7.74 -41.34
N PRO A 202 10.31 8.54 -42.06
CA PRO A 202 10.35 9.97 -41.83
C PRO A 202 9.04 10.63 -42.32
N ILE A 203 8.47 11.50 -41.50
CA ILE A 203 7.29 12.30 -41.82
C ILE A 203 7.62 13.76 -41.52
N ASN A 204 7.70 14.58 -42.56
CA ASN A 204 8.29 15.90 -42.47
C ASN A 204 9.69 15.80 -41.85
N GLN A 205 9.95 16.53 -40.78
CA GLN A 205 11.22 16.54 -40.06
C GLN A 205 11.33 15.46 -38.96
N ASP A 206 10.22 14.82 -38.60
CA ASP A 206 10.12 13.87 -37.50
C ASP A 206 10.21 12.42 -37.99
N LEU A 207 10.44 11.49 -37.05
CA LEU A 207 10.52 10.06 -37.32
C LEU A 207 9.28 9.33 -36.77
N LYS A 208 8.42 8.86 -37.67
CA LYS A 208 7.29 8.00 -37.29
C LYS A 208 7.77 6.56 -37.13
N LEU A 209 7.64 6.03 -35.92
CA LEU A 209 7.85 4.64 -35.59
C LEU A 209 6.50 3.92 -35.52
N ASN A 210 6.34 2.88 -36.33
CA ASN A 210 5.17 2.01 -36.28
C ASN A 210 5.53 0.74 -35.50
N PHE A 211 4.82 0.55 -34.41
CA PHE A 211 4.94 -0.59 -33.53
C PHE A 211 3.71 -1.48 -33.66
N VAL A 212 3.91 -2.79 -33.59
CA VAL A 212 2.85 -3.79 -33.60
C VAL A 212 2.90 -4.60 -32.31
N VAL A 213 1.72 -4.93 -31.80
CA VAL A 213 1.59 -5.89 -30.70
C VAL A 213 1.44 -7.29 -31.29
N ASN A 214 2.02 -8.29 -30.62
CA ASN A 214 1.65 -9.66 -30.90
C ASN A 214 0.25 -9.92 -30.32
N GLU A 215 -0.78 -9.81 -31.16
CA GLU A 215 -2.17 -10.05 -30.76
C GLU A 215 -2.38 -11.42 -30.12
N ASN A 216 -1.63 -12.44 -30.57
CA ASN A 216 -1.72 -13.77 -29.99
C ASN A 216 -1.29 -13.77 -28.52
N ASP A 217 -0.36 -12.88 -28.13
CA ASP A 217 0.11 -12.79 -26.75
C ASP A 217 -0.94 -12.07 -25.88
N ILE A 218 -1.53 -10.95 -26.33
CA ILE A 218 -2.66 -10.30 -25.62
C ILE A 218 -3.83 -11.27 -25.49
N GLN A 219 -4.20 -11.94 -26.58
CA GLN A 219 -5.30 -12.89 -26.65
C GLN A 219 -5.06 -14.07 -25.69
N ALA A 220 -3.84 -14.63 -25.67
CA ALA A 220 -3.46 -15.68 -24.74
C ALA A 220 -3.51 -15.23 -23.28
N ILE A 221 -3.04 -14.02 -22.96
CA ILE A 221 -3.10 -13.46 -21.60
C ILE A 221 -4.57 -13.33 -21.15
N ILE A 222 -5.44 -12.79 -21.99
CA ILE A 222 -6.87 -12.66 -21.68
C ILE A 222 -7.50 -14.04 -21.48
N GLU A 223 -7.14 -15.05 -22.27
CA GLU A 223 -7.62 -16.42 -22.06
C GLU A 223 -7.13 -17.06 -20.78
N GLN A 224 -5.89 -16.82 -20.40
CA GLN A 224 -5.37 -17.25 -19.10
C GLN A 224 -6.17 -16.60 -17.97
N MET A 225 -6.45 -15.29 -18.06
CA MET A 225 -7.32 -14.59 -17.11
C MET A 225 -8.72 -15.22 -17.08
N ARG A 226 -9.30 -15.53 -18.25
CA ARG A 226 -10.62 -16.19 -18.36
C ARG A 226 -10.66 -17.56 -17.70
N GLY A 227 -9.61 -18.37 -17.88
CA GLY A 227 -9.48 -19.68 -17.23
C GLY A 227 -9.39 -19.61 -15.71
N ALA A 228 -9.08 -18.43 -15.16
CA ALA A 228 -8.77 -18.19 -13.76
C ALA A 228 -9.74 -17.23 -13.05
N ILE A 229 -10.87 -16.90 -13.67
CA ILE A 229 -11.85 -15.94 -13.12
C ILE A 229 -12.34 -16.39 -11.75
N ASN A 230 -12.33 -15.47 -10.78
CA ASN A 230 -13.06 -15.62 -9.54
C ASN A 230 -14.54 -15.27 -9.77
N LYS A 231 -15.37 -16.31 -9.92
CA LYS A 231 -16.79 -16.15 -10.25
C LYS A 231 -17.61 -15.47 -9.15
N GLU A 232 -17.14 -15.51 -7.90
CA GLU A 232 -17.82 -14.88 -6.76
C GLU A 232 -17.73 -13.35 -6.83
N LEU A 233 -16.71 -12.83 -7.52
CA LEU A 233 -16.48 -11.39 -7.67
C LEU A 233 -17.25 -10.77 -8.82
N LEU A 234 -17.64 -11.56 -9.83
CA LEU A 234 -18.33 -11.07 -11.02
C LEU A 234 -19.64 -10.32 -10.71
N PRO A 235 -20.54 -10.83 -9.84
CA PRO A 235 -21.79 -10.12 -9.53
C PRO A 235 -21.53 -8.78 -8.84
N ILE A 236 -20.51 -8.70 -7.98
CA ILE A 236 -20.16 -7.49 -7.23
C ILE A 236 -19.62 -6.42 -8.20
N TYR A 237 -18.71 -6.79 -9.10
CA TYR A 237 -18.21 -5.87 -10.14
C TYR A 237 -19.31 -5.45 -11.12
N ARG A 238 -20.23 -6.33 -11.48
CA ARG A 238 -21.35 -6.00 -12.37
C ARG A 238 -22.31 -4.98 -11.74
N ALA A 239 -22.43 -4.99 -10.41
CA ALA A 239 -23.22 -4.00 -9.67
C ALA A 239 -22.50 -2.65 -9.50
N SER A 240 -21.20 -2.58 -9.81
CA SER A 240 -20.41 -1.34 -9.77
C SER A 240 -20.93 -0.31 -10.77
N SER A 241 -20.85 0.96 -10.41
CA SER A 241 -21.11 2.08 -11.32
C SER A 241 -19.95 2.38 -12.27
N SER A 242 -18.80 1.70 -12.11
CA SER A 242 -17.62 1.89 -12.96
C SER A 242 -17.82 1.29 -14.36
N PRO A 243 -17.72 2.10 -15.44
CA PRO A 243 -17.76 1.58 -16.81
C PRO A 243 -16.65 0.56 -17.09
N LEU A 244 -15.47 0.74 -16.49
CA LEU A 244 -14.33 -0.16 -16.65
C LEU A 244 -14.55 -1.50 -15.96
N ALA A 245 -15.27 -1.53 -14.83
CA ALA A 245 -15.64 -2.77 -14.16
C ALA A 245 -16.61 -3.59 -15.03
N ALA A 246 -17.61 -2.93 -15.64
CA ALA A 246 -18.52 -3.58 -16.58
C ALA A 246 -17.77 -4.11 -17.81
N GLU A 247 -16.88 -3.31 -18.38
CA GLU A 247 -16.06 -3.71 -19.53
C GLU A 247 -15.14 -4.91 -19.20
N ALA A 248 -14.50 -4.92 -18.02
CA ALA A 248 -13.67 -6.03 -17.59
C ALA A 248 -14.47 -7.34 -17.44
N VAL A 249 -15.69 -7.27 -16.87
CA VAL A 249 -16.59 -8.42 -16.77
C VAL A 249 -16.97 -8.91 -18.18
N ASP A 250 -17.37 -8.01 -19.07
CA ASP A 250 -17.75 -8.36 -20.43
C ASP A 250 -16.60 -9.03 -21.20
N LEU A 251 -15.37 -8.51 -21.06
CA LEU A 251 -14.18 -9.08 -21.69
C LEU A 251 -13.85 -10.48 -21.19
N LEU A 252 -14.06 -10.76 -19.90
CA LEU A 252 -13.82 -12.06 -19.31
C LEU A 252 -14.94 -13.08 -19.60
N GLU A 253 -16.18 -12.62 -19.79
CA GLU A 253 -17.31 -13.50 -20.11
C GLU A 253 -17.47 -13.77 -21.61
N GLN A 254 -17.02 -12.88 -22.50
CA GLN A 254 -17.14 -13.06 -23.95
C GLN A 254 -16.29 -14.24 -24.47
N ILE A 255 -16.92 -15.08 -25.29
CA ILE A 255 -16.25 -16.20 -25.99
C ILE A 255 -15.81 -15.69 -27.38
N TYR A 256 -14.51 -15.40 -27.52
CA TYR A 256 -13.67 -15.38 -28.74
C TYR A 256 -14.22 -14.83 -30.10
N PRO A 257 -13.42 -14.07 -30.88
CA PRO A 257 -12.20 -13.30 -30.57
C PRO A 257 -12.51 -11.86 -30.11
N LEU A 258 -11.51 -11.14 -29.58
CA LEU A 258 -11.62 -9.70 -29.30
C LEU A 258 -11.93 -8.93 -30.60
N SER A 259 -12.83 -7.95 -30.53
CA SER A 259 -13.07 -7.01 -31.62
C SER A 259 -11.88 -6.05 -31.79
N ALA A 260 -11.75 -5.43 -32.96
CA ALA A 260 -10.67 -4.46 -33.24
C ALA A 260 -10.65 -3.30 -32.24
N GLU A 261 -11.82 -2.81 -31.82
CA GLU A 261 -11.93 -1.76 -30.80
C GLU A 261 -11.46 -2.24 -29.41
N GLN A 262 -11.81 -3.47 -29.03
CA GLN A 262 -11.33 -4.07 -27.78
C GLN A 262 -9.81 -4.30 -27.82
N MET A 263 -9.28 -4.79 -28.94
CA MET A 263 -7.84 -4.96 -29.12
C MET A 263 -7.12 -3.61 -29.00
N LYS A 264 -7.57 -2.59 -29.73
CA LYS A 264 -7.05 -1.22 -29.64
C LYS A 264 -7.10 -0.68 -28.21
N ARG A 265 -8.18 -0.95 -27.47
CA ARG A 265 -8.32 -0.55 -26.05
C ARG A 265 -7.32 -1.28 -25.16
N MET A 266 -7.14 -2.58 -25.34
CA MET A 266 -6.14 -3.38 -24.63
C MET A 266 -4.72 -2.89 -24.92
N ILE A 267 -4.39 -2.58 -26.17
CA ILE A 267 -3.09 -2.01 -26.56
C ILE A 267 -2.87 -0.67 -25.84
N LYS A 268 -3.87 0.21 -25.85
CA LYS A 268 -3.81 1.48 -25.11
C LYS A 268 -3.59 1.27 -23.61
N ASP A 269 -4.30 0.34 -23.02
CA ASP A 269 -4.23 0.10 -21.58
C ASP A 269 -2.87 -0.48 -21.17
N VAL A 270 -2.40 -1.48 -21.92
CA VAL A 270 -1.10 -2.11 -21.72
C VAL A 270 0.05 -1.09 -21.89
N THR A 271 0.00 -0.21 -22.89
CA THR A 271 1.08 0.75 -23.18
C THR A 271 1.06 2.04 -22.34
N GLY A 272 -0.02 2.35 -21.62
CA GLY A 272 -0.09 3.57 -20.80
C GLY A 272 -1.38 3.80 -20.00
N GLY A 273 -2.51 3.19 -20.36
CA GLY A 273 -3.80 3.38 -19.69
C GLY A 273 -3.99 2.61 -18.37
N ARG A 274 -3.41 1.41 -18.26
CA ARG A 274 -3.34 0.43 -17.14
C ARG A 274 -4.60 0.15 -16.30
N GLU A 275 -5.68 0.87 -16.48
CA GLU A 275 -6.88 0.80 -15.64
C GLU A 275 -7.69 -0.48 -15.95
N LEU A 276 -7.86 -0.82 -17.23
CA LEU A 276 -8.67 -1.99 -17.63
C LEU A 276 -7.99 -3.31 -17.27
N VAL A 277 -6.68 -3.45 -17.53
CA VAL A 277 -5.86 -4.62 -17.17
C VAL A 277 -5.85 -4.82 -15.67
N ARG A 278 -5.76 -3.73 -14.87
CA ARG A 278 -5.90 -3.81 -13.41
C ARG A 278 -7.26 -4.38 -13.02
N HIS A 279 -8.37 -3.87 -13.57
CA HIS A 279 -9.71 -4.41 -13.31
C HIS A 279 -9.85 -5.89 -13.70
N LEU A 280 -9.28 -6.30 -14.84
CA LEU A 280 -9.23 -7.70 -15.27
C LEU A 280 -8.46 -8.58 -14.27
N LEU A 281 -7.28 -8.13 -13.84
CA LEU A 281 -6.42 -8.85 -12.90
C LEU A 281 -7.08 -8.99 -11.51
N VAL A 282 -7.80 -7.97 -11.03
CA VAL A 282 -8.56 -8.04 -9.77
C VAL A 282 -9.57 -9.20 -9.79
N LEU A 283 -10.24 -9.41 -10.93
CA LEU A 283 -11.23 -10.48 -11.12
C LEU A 283 -10.62 -11.88 -11.30
N THR A 284 -9.30 -12.00 -11.45
CA THR A 284 -8.61 -13.29 -11.53
C THR A 284 -8.16 -13.77 -10.16
N ASN A 285 -8.03 -15.09 -9.98
CA ASN A 285 -7.44 -15.63 -8.76
C ASN A 285 -5.99 -15.17 -8.58
N GLU A 286 -5.56 -15.10 -7.32
CA GLU A 286 -4.29 -14.49 -6.93
C GLU A 286 -3.07 -15.19 -7.57
N THR A 287 -3.07 -16.52 -7.64
CA THR A 287 -1.98 -17.28 -8.26
C THR A 287 -1.78 -16.88 -9.72
N MET A 288 -2.86 -16.79 -10.49
CA MET A 288 -2.81 -16.40 -11.89
C MET A 288 -2.46 -14.93 -12.05
N THR A 289 -3.01 -14.04 -11.22
CA THR A 289 -2.63 -12.62 -11.20
C THR A 289 -1.12 -12.47 -11.06
N ASN A 290 -0.51 -13.17 -10.11
CA ASN A 290 0.92 -13.06 -9.85
C ASN A 290 1.74 -13.53 -11.05
N GLN A 291 1.32 -14.60 -11.73
CA GLN A 291 1.97 -15.08 -12.95
C GLN A 291 1.88 -14.05 -14.08
N ILE A 292 0.68 -13.55 -14.36
CA ILE A 292 0.46 -12.59 -15.46
C ILE A 292 1.14 -11.26 -15.17
N VAL A 293 1.08 -10.74 -13.94
CA VAL A 293 1.79 -9.53 -13.55
C VAL A 293 3.31 -9.67 -13.77
N LEU A 294 3.90 -10.81 -13.41
CA LEU A 294 5.32 -11.07 -13.65
C LEU A 294 5.66 -11.14 -15.15
N GLU A 295 4.79 -11.73 -15.97
CA GLU A 295 4.97 -11.80 -17.42
C GLU A 295 4.87 -10.41 -18.06
N LEU A 296 3.88 -9.61 -17.64
CA LEU A 296 3.71 -8.24 -18.09
C LEU A 296 4.87 -7.34 -17.62
N GLN A 297 5.34 -7.47 -16.38
CA GLN A 297 6.51 -6.72 -15.89
C GLN A 297 7.78 -7.02 -16.69
N LYS A 298 8.00 -8.27 -17.13
CA LYS A 298 9.13 -8.61 -18.03
C LYS A 298 9.05 -7.92 -19.39
N GLN A 299 7.86 -7.51 -19.81
CA GLN A 299 7.60 -6.80 -21.06
C GLN A 299 7.63 -5.26 -20.88
N GLY A 300 8.00 -4.76 -19.70
CA GLY A 300 8.10 -3.33 -19.41
C GLY A 300 6.87 -2.70 -18.76
N PHE A 301 5.84 -3.49 -18.44
CA PHE A 301 4.63 -2.98 -17.79
C PHE A 301 4.83 -2.78 -16.29
N ASP A 302 4.62 -1.55 -15.82
CA ASP A 302 4.67 -1.21 -14.41
C ASP A 302 3.28 -1.38 -13.78
N LEU A 303 3.07 -2.57 -13.22
CA LEU A 303 1.85 -2.98 -12.51
C LEU A 303 2.16 -3.16 -11.03
N ASP A 304 1.38 -2.48 -10.19
CA ASP A 304 1.47 -2.59 -8.74
C ASP A 304 0.68 -3.80 -8.24
N ARG A 305 1.41 -4.86 -7.91
CA ARG A 305 0.86 -6.12 -7.40
C ARG A 305 0.17 -5.95 -6.05
N GLU A 306 0.69 -5.09 -5.18
CA GLU A 306 0.14 -4.85 -3.84
C GLU A 306 -1.22 -4.16 -3.99
N GLN A 307 -1.29 -3.14 -4.84
CA GLN A 307 -2.53 -2.44 -5.12
C GLN A 307 -3.60 -3.35 -5.76
N ILE A 308 -3.24 -4.20 -6.72
CA ILE A 308 -4.18 -5.17 -7.32
C ILE A 308 -4.71 -6.15 -6.27
N THR A 309 -3.84 -6.58 -5.35
CA THR A 309 -4.24 -7.46 -4.25
C THR A 309 -5.20 -6.76 -3.31
N LEU A 310 -4.90 -5.52 -2.90
CA LEU A 310 -5.78 -4.73 -2.04
C LEU A 310 -7.16 -4.48 -2.67
N ASP A 311 -7.21 -4.15 -3.97
CA ASP A 311 -8.48 -3.97 -4.68
C ASP A 311 -9.31 -5.25 -4.70
N ARG A 312 -8.67 -6.40 -4.90
CA ARG A 312 -9.35 -7.70 -4.83
C ARG A 312 -9.92 -7.94 -3.45
N LYS A 313 -9.15 -7.67 -2.40
CA LYS A 313 -9.60 -7.84 -1.01
C LYS A 313 -10.74 -6.89 -0.67
N ALA A 314 -10.69 -5.65 -1.14
CA ALA A 314 -11.81 -4.71 -1.03
C ALA A 314 -13.08 -5.28 -1.66
N LEU A 315 -12.95 -5.89 -2.84
CA LEU A 315 -14.08 -6.47 -3.55
C LEU A 315 -14.63 -7.73 -2.88
N GLU A 316 -13.74 -8.61 -2.41
CA GLU A 316 -14.11 -9.79 -1.61
C GLU A 316 -14.88 -9.35 -0.34
N GLY A 317 -14.49 -8.25 0.28
CA GLY A 317 -15.16 -7.67 1.45
C GLY A 317 -16.54 -7.09 1.16
N GLN A 318 -16.77 -6.53 -0.03
CA GLN A 318 -18.06 -5.93 -0.42
C GLN A 318 -19.23 -6.94 -0.43
N ILE A 319 -18.97 -8.25 -0.32
CA ILE A 319 -20.02 -9.26 -0.11
C ILE A 319 -20.89 -8.95 1.12
N ILE A 320 -20.34 -8.22 2.11
CA ILE A 320 -21.05 -7.89 3.34
C ILE A 320 -21.90 -6.63 3.26
N ASP A 321 -21.78 -5.84 2.19
CA ASP A 321 -22.35 -4.49 2.12
C ASP A 321 -23.87 -4.47 2.28
N GLU A 322 -24.58 -5.41 1.65
CA GLU A 322 -26.04 -5.50 1.77
C GLU A 322 -26.50 -5.94 3.17
N TYR A 323 -25.69 -6.75 3.84
CA TYR A 323 -25.98 -7.20 5.21
C TYR A 323 -25.66 -6.10 6.22
N ALA A 324 -24.57 -5.36 6.00
CA ALA A 324 -24.12 -4.28 6.86
C ALA A 324 -25.20 -3.22 7.02
N VAL A 325 -25.88 -2.82 5.93
CA VAL A 325 -27.01 -1.86 6.00
C VAL A 325 -28.09 -2.36 6.97
N LYS A 326 -28.54 -3.62 6.81
CA LYS A 326 -29.58 -4.21 7.68
C LYS A 326 -29.11 -4.37 9.13
N ILE A 327 -27.83 -4.69 9.33
CA ILE A 327 -27.23 -4.81 10.66
C ILE A 327 -27.19 -3.43 11.33
N PHE A 328 -26.83 -2.37 10.62
CA PHE A 328 -26.86 -1.00 11.16
C PHE A 328 -28.28 -0.53 11.49
N GLU A 329 -29.27 -0.78 10.62
CA GLU A 329 -30.68 -0.50 10.90
C GLU A 329 -31.19 -1.25 12.15
N GLY A 330 -30.81 -2.52 12.28
CA GLY A 330 -31.13 -3.33 13.46
C GLY A 330 -30.45 -2.82 14.72
N LEU A 331 -29.20 -2.37 14.63
CA LEU A 331 -28.45 -1.79 15.73
C LEU A 331 -29.08 -0.47 16.19
N GLU A 332 -29.41 0.44 15.26
CA GLU A 332 -30.10 1.70 15.55
C GLU A 332 -31.46 1.44 16.22
N SER A 333 -32.22 0.49 15.67
CA SER A 333 -33.51 0.09 16.25
C SER A 333 -33.37 -0.50 17.65
N TYR A 334 -32.29 -1.24 17.94
CA TYR A 334 -32.05 -1.84 19.25
C TYR A 334 -31.76 -0.78 20.32
N PHE A 335 -31.07 0.29 19.93
CA PHE A 335 -30.64 1.37 20.80
C PHE A 335 -31.53 2.63 20.76
N ALA A 336 -32.62 2.63 19.99
CA ALA A 336 -33.49 3.80 19.81
C ALA A 336 -33.97 4.43 21.14
N ASP A 337 -34.29 3.59 22.13
CA ASP A 337 -34.76 4.01 23.46
C ASP A 337 -33.72 3.74 24.58
N LYS A 338 -32.46 3.49 24.21
CA LYS A 338 -31.39 3.12 25.15
C LYS A 338 -30.19 4.05 24.99
N ILE A 339 -29.43 4.22 26.07
CA ILE A 339 -28.14 4.91 26.01
C ILE A 339 -27.15 3.97 25.33
N VAL A 340 -26.56 4.43 24.22
CA VAL A 340 -25.45 3.74 23.55
C VAL A 340 -24.19 3.96 24.37
N ALA A 341 -23.58 2.87 24.81
CA ALA A 341 -22.28 2.89 25.44
C ALA A 341 -21.31 1.97 24.70
N TYR A 342 -20.01 2.15 24.95
CA TYR A 342 -18.95 1.41 24.26
C TYR A 342 -18.20 0.55 25.26
N ASN A 343 -18.21 -0.77 25.08
CA ASN A 343 -17.45 -1.70 25.89
C ASN A 343 -16.28 -2.24 25.06
N ASN A 344 -15.08 -1.68 25.27
CA ASN A 344 -13.88 -2.02 24.48
C ASN A 344 -14.18 -1.97 22.97
N GLY A 345 -14.73 -0.83 22.52
CA GLY A 345 -15.10 -0.56 21.12
C GLY A 345 -16.39 -1.23 20.61
N ARG A 346 -17.06 -2.08 21.41
CA ARG A 346 -18.30 -2.76 20.99
C ARG A 346 -19.56 -2.07 21.54
N PRO A 347 -20.71 -2.16 20.85
CA PRO A 347 -21.95 -1.62 21.38
C PRO A 347 -22.34 -2.32 22.69
N PHE A 348 -22.70 -1.54 23.71
CA PHE A 348 -23.01 -2.06 25.04
C PHE A 348 -24.38 -1.57 25.53
N ASP A 349 -25.20 -2.51 26.00
CA ASP A 349 -26.49 -2.24 26.64
C ASP A 349 -26.30 -2.06 28.15
N LEU A 350 -26.22 -0.80 28.59
CA LEU A 350 -26.07 -0.43 30.01
C LEU A 350 -27.22 -0.90 30.91
N VAL A 351 -28.41 -1.10 30.35
CA VAL A 351 -29.58 -1.52 31.15
C VAL A 351 -29.47 -3.01 31.46
N ASN A 352 -29.13 -3.82 30.46
CA ASN A 352 -29.02 -5.27 30.60
C ASN A 352 -27.60 -5.73 30.98
N MET A 353 -26.64 -4.81 31.07
CA MET A 353 -25.22 -5.09 31.31
C MET A 353 -24.66 -6.14 30.34
N LYS A 354 -24.91 -5.96 29.03
CA LYS A 354 -24.53 -6.92 28.00
C LYS A 354 -23.93 -6.24 26.77
N THR A 355 -22.83 -6.78 26.28
CA THR A 355 -22.25 -6.44 24.98
C THR A 355 -23.09 -7.01 23.84
N ILE A 356 -23.41 -6.17 22.85
CA ILE A 356 -24.20 -6.55 21.68
C ILE A 356 -23.27 -6.91 20.53
N THR A 357 -23.42 -8.13 20.02
CA THR A 357 -22.63 -8.65 18.89
C THR A 357 -23.40 -8.55 17.58
N VAL A 358 -22.69 -8.67 16.44
CA VAL A 358 -23.32 -8.75 15.11
C VAL A 358 -24.35 -9.90 15.08
N ARG A 359 -23.99 -11.04 15.67
CA ARG A 359 -24.86 -12.21 15.79
C ARG A 359 -26.13 -11.94 16.58
N ASP A 360 -26.07 -11.15 17.66
CA ASP A 360 -27.26 -10.74 18.41
C ASP A 360 -28.23 -9.94 17.53
N ILE A 361 -27.72 -8.98 16.74
CA ILE A 361 -28.53 -8.17 15.83
C ILE A 361 -29.13 -9.03 14.71
N VAL A 362 -28.33 -9.85 14.04
CA VAL A 362 -28.79 -10.76 12.98
C VAL A 362 -29.92 -11.66 13.47
N LYS A 363 -29.77 -12.24 14.67
CA LYS A 363 -30.79 -13.10 15.27
C LYS A 363 -32.05 -12.33 15.67
N ASN A 364 -31.92 -11.18 16.33
CA ASN A 364 -33.06 -10.40 16.82
C ASN A 364 -33.92 -9.82 15.69
N TYR A 365 -33.29 -9.46 14.56
CA TYR A 365 -33.95 -8.86 13.40
C TYR A 365 -34.16 -9.83 12.24
N SER A 366 -33.87 -11.13 12.42
CA SER A 366 -34.08 -12.19 11.42
C SER A 366 -33.42 -11.89 10.07
N ILE A 367 -32.19 -11.37 10.10
CA ILE A 367 -31.41 -11.08 8.88
C ILE A 367 -30.93 -12.42 8.31
N VAL A 368 -31.29 -12.71 7.06
CA VAL A 368 -30.87 -13.94 6.37
C VAL A 368 -29.43 -13.75 5.88
N ILE A 369 -28.48 -14.45 6.49
CA ILE A 369 -27.06 -14.45 6.14
C ILE A 369 -26.49 -15.85 6.34
N ASP A 370 -25.50 -16.23 5.53
CA ASP A 370 -24.79 -17.49 5.70
C ASP A 370 -23.88 -17.45 6.95
N ASP A 371 -23.90 -18.51 7.76
CA ASP A 371 -23.11 -18.60 8.99
C ASP A 371 -21.61 -18.42 8.74
N SER A 372 -21.09 -18.87 7.58
CA SER A 372 -19.67 -18.72 7.22
C SER A 372 -19.25 -17.27 7.02
N ILE A 373 -20.17 -16.39 6.61
CA ILE A 373 -19.94 -14.95 6.49
C ILE A 373 -20.11 -14.30 7.87
N LEU A 374 -21.18 -14.67 8.59
CA LEU A 374 -21.51 -14.10 9.90
C LEU A 374 -20.41 -14.34 10.94
N ASP A 375 -19.81 -15.53 10.96
CA ASP A 375 -18.77 -15.91 11.91
C ASP A 375 -17.48 -15.09 11.76
N ARG A 376 -17.32 -14.42 10.62
CA ARG A 376 -16.17 -13.55 10.29
C ARG A 376 -16.48 -12.07 10.51
N MET A 377 -17.68 -11.74 10.98
CA MET A 377 -18.09 -10.37 11.25
C MET A 377 -17.98 -10.01 12.73
N ASN A 378 -17.53 -8.80 13.00
CA ASN A 378 -17.49 -8.24 14.35
C ASN A 378 -17.74 -6.73 14.33
N PHE A 379 -18.26 -6.18 15.43
CA PHE A 379 -18.34 -4.73 15.60
C PHE A 379 -17.00 -4.17 16.05
N VAL A 380 -16.60 -3.07 15.44
CA VAL A 380 -15.42 -2.26 15.80
C VAL A 380 -15.79 -0.79 15.83
N LEU A 381 -14.95 0.03 16.48
CA LEU A 381 -15.14 1.47 16.58
C LEU A 381 -14.16 2.19 15.65
N VAL A 382 -14.67 2.79 14.57
CA VAL A 382 -13.95 3.65 13.63
C VAL A 382 -14.86 4.82 13.28
N ASP A 383 -14.63 5.98 13.88
CA ASP A 383 -15.49 7.18 13.77
C ASP A 383 -17.00 6.89 13.96
N GLY A 384 -17.31 5.92 14.83
CA GLY A 384 -18.64 5.34 15.01
C GLY A 384 -18.64 3.81 14.87
N PHE A 385 -19.81 3.20 14.94
CA PHE A 385 -19.92 1.75 14.76
C PHE A 385 -19.60 1.37 13.32
N SER A 386 -18.65 0.47 13.17
CA SER A 386 -18.30 -0.16 11.92
C SER A 386 -18.35 -1.68 12.07
N ILE A 387 -18.55 -2.38 10.96
CA ILE A 387 -18.52 -3.83 10.90
C ILE A 387 -17.19 -4.22 10.27
N ALA A 388 -16.36 -4.91 11.04
CA ALA A 388 -15.18 -5.57 10.51
C ALA A 388 -15.58 -6.94 9.95
N TYR A 389 -15.07 -7.27 8.77
CA TYR A 389 -15.17 -8.57 8.15
C TYR A 389 -13.77 -9.09 7.83
N GLU A 390 -13.37 -10.20 8.44
CA GLU A 390 -12.11 -10.87 8.11
C GLU A 390 -12.20 -11.39 6.67
N VAL A 391 -11.47 -10.82 5.71
CA VAL A 391 -11.45 -11.27 4.30
C VAL A 391 -10.49 -12.44 4.12
N ASP A 392 -9.39 -12.43 4.87
CA ASP A 392 -8.46 -13.53 5.09
C ASP A 392 -7.67 -13.26 6.40
N PRO A 393 -6.82 -14.20 6.87
CA PRO A 393 -6.11 -14.03 8.14
C PRO A 393 -5.22 -12.78 8.24
N SER A 394 -4.87 -12.16 7.12
CA SER A 394 -4.02 -10.97 7.04
C SER A 394 -4.76 -9.67 6.71
N THR A 395 -6.04 -9.73 6.30
CA THR A 395 -6.75 -8.59 5.72
C THR A 395 -8.18 -8.50 6.21
N TYR A 396 -8.59 -7.29 6.62
CA TYR A 396 -9.92 -6.99 7.15
C TYR A 396 -10.59 -5.90 6.32
N TYR A 397 -11.86 -6.12 5.99
CA TYR A 397 -12.72 -5.12 5.37
C TYR A 397 -13.53 -4.43 6.47
N ILE A 398 -13.37 -3.12 6.61
CA ILE A 398 -14.08 -2.33 7.61
C ILE A 398 -15.17 -1.55 6.89
N LYS A 399 -16.42 -1.87 7.23
CA LYS A 399 -17.60 -1.21 6.66
C LYS A 399 -18.21 -0.25 7.68
N SER A 400 -18.17 1.03 7.37
CA SER A 400 -18.98 2.06 8.04
C SER A 400 -20.27 2.28 7.25
N LEU A 401 -21.17 3.12 7.77
CA LEU A 401 -22.48 3.38 7.12
C LEU A 401 -22.35 3.88 5.67
N ASN A 402 -21.39 4.78 5.40
CA ASN A 402 -21.24 5.46 4.12
C ASN A 402 -19.89 5.23 3.42
N SER A 403 -18.98 4.49 4.05
CA SER A 403 -17.59 4.31 3.59
C SER A 403 -17.11 2.92 3.92
N PHE A 404 -16.01 2.53 3.30
CA PHE A 404 -15.27 1.34 3.66
C PHE A 404 -13.78 1.59 3.58
N GLU A 405 -13.02 0.78 4.28
CA GLU A 405 -11.57 0.71 4.18
C GLU A 405 -11.11 -0.76 4.26
N VAL A 406 -9.90 -1.02 3.78
CA VAL A 406 -9.25 -2.33 3.90
C VAL A 406 -8.01 -2.16 4.75
N LEU A 407 -7.94 -2.90 5.85
CA LEU A 407 -6.86 -2.83 6.82
C LEU A 407 -6.06 -4.12 6.82
N SER A 408 -4.76 -3.98 7.11
CA SER A 408 -3.91 -5.12 7.46
C SER A 408 -4.34 -5.68 8.82
N LYS A 409 -3.93 -6.92 9.13
CA LYS A 409 -4.13 -7.51 10.46
C LYS A 409 -3.52 -6.64 11.57
N GLU A 410 -2.34 -6.06 11.32
CA GLU A 410 -1.65 -5.21 12.29
C GLU A 410 -2.45 -3.94 12.59
N ASP A 411 -2.96 -3.26 11.57
CA ASP A 411 -3.78 -2.05 11.74
C ASP A 411 -5.15 -2.37 12.36
N TYR A 412 -5.75 -3.48 11.95
CA TYR A 412 -7.00 -3.97 12.53
C TYR A 412 -6.87 -4.21 14.03
N ASP A 413 -5.77 -4.84 14.49
CA ASP A 413 -5.56 -5.15 15.90
C ASP A 413 -5.44 -3.90 16.79
N LEU A 414 -5.14 -2.74 16.21
CA LEU A 414 -5.13 -1.45 16.90
C LEU A 414 -6.54 -0.86 17.11
N LEU A 415 -7.56 -1.36 16.40
CA LEU A 415 -8.92 -0.85 16.53
C LEU A 415 -9.60 -1.32 17.81
N PRO A 416 -10.35 -0.45 18.51
CA PRO A 416 -11.21 -0.88 19.60
C PRO A 416 -12.26 -1.89 19.11
N GLY A 417 -12.34 -3.04 19.77
CA GLY A 417 -13.25 -4.13 19.42
C GLY A 417 -12.68 -5.20 18.50
N SER A 418 -11.44 -5.06 18.01
CA SER A 418 -10.78 -5.95 17.04
C SER A 418 -10.55 -7.39 17.53
N GLY A 419 -10.51 -7.63 18.85
CA GLY A 419 -10.36 -8.97 19.40
C GLY A 419 -11.63 -9.85 19.28
N PRO A 420 -11.54 -11.15 19.57
CA PRO A 420 -12.72 -11.95 19.87
C PRO A 420 -13.41 -11.42 21.12
N TYR A 421 -14.74 -11.41 21.13
CA TYR A 421 -15.49 -11.14 22.36
C TYR A 421 -15.36 -12.34 23.31
N ILE A 422 -14.83 -12.11 24.51
CA ILE A 422 -14.76 -13.11 25.57
C ILE A 422 -15.80 -12.73 26.64
N GLU A 423 -16.83 -13.56 26.78
CA GLU A 423 -17.85 -13.37 27.80
C GLU A 423 -17.22 -13.51 29.20
N PRO A 424 -17.29 -12.47 30.06
CA PRO A 424 -16.67 -12.55 31.38
C PRO A 424 -17.37 -13.59 32.27
N LYS A 425 -16.61 -14.24 33.14
CA LYS A 425 -17.12 -15.28 34.06
C LYS A 425 -16.62 -15.04 35.47
N LEU A 426 -17.34 -15.59 36.45
CA LEU A 426 -16.85 -15.62 37.82
C LEU A 426 -15.51 -16.36 37.84
N VAL A 427 -14.54 -15.80 38.55
CA VAL A 427 -13.20 -16.39 38.60
C VAL A 427 -13.24 -17.73 39.32
N THR A 428 -12.82 -18.77 38.59
CA THR A 428 -12.62 -20.12 39.11
C THR A 428 -11.14 -20.54 39.07
N ASP A 429 -10.26 -19.62 38.67
CA ASP A 429 -8.82 -19.87 38.57
C ASP A 429 -8.16 -19.56 39.92
N VAL A 430 -7.43 -20.54 40.46
CA VAL A 430 -6.83 -20.45 41.79
C VAL A 430 -5.68 -19.43 41.81
N GLU A 431 -4.91 -19.34 40.73
CA GLU A 431 -3.76 -18.43 40.64
C GLU A 431 -4.22 -16.98 40.61
N MET A 432 -5.15 -16.64 39.71
CA MET A 432 -5.77 -15.30 39.65
C MET A 432 -6.44 -14.93 40.96
N TRP A 433 -7.15 -15.87 41.60
CA TRP A 433 -7.77 -15.62 42.90
C TRP A 433 -6.73 -15.22 43.96
N GLN A 434 -5.65 -15.99 44.07
CA GLN A 434 -4.59 -15.75 45.06
C GLN A 434 -3.83 -14.44 44.79
N GLU A 435 -3.57 -14.12 43.52
CA GLU A 435 -2.91 -12.88 43.13
C GLU A 435 -3.77 -11.67 43.51
N VAL A 436 -5.07 -11.67 43.16
CA VAL A 436 -6.02 -10.61 43.54
C VAL A 436 -6.16 -10.53 45.07
N GLU A 437 -6.24 -11.67 45.76
CA GLU A 437 -6.31 -11.74 47.23
C GLU A 437 -5.10 -11.05 47.87
N THR A 438 -3.90 -11.32 47.35
CA THR A 438 -2.64 -10.72 47.84
C THR A 438 -2.62 -9.21 47.64
N ILE A 439 -2.95 -8.74 46.44
CA ILE A 439 -3.00 -7.30 46.11
C ILE A 439 -3.98 -6.57 47.04
N LEU A 440 -5.14 -7.17 47.29
CA LEU A 440 -6.17 -6.56 48.12
C LEU A 440 -5.84 -6.62 49.62
N MET A 441 -5.20 -7.68 50.11
CA MET A 441 -4.69 -7.74 51.48
C MET A 441 -3.69 -6.61 51.75
N GLU A 442 -2.77 -6.36 50.81
CA GLU A 442 -1.85 -5.23 50.89
C GLU A 442 -2.59 -3.88 50.86
N LYS A 443 -3.57 -3.73 49.95
CA LYS A 443 -4.36 -2.49 49.81
C LYS A 443 -5.17 -2.16 51.07
N PHE A 444 -5.71 -3.17 51.74
CA PHE A 444 -6.47 -3.00 52.98
C PHE A 444 -5.60 -2.99 54.25
N GLU A 445 -4.31 -3.30 54.14
CA GLU A 445 -3.38 -3.47 55.27
C GLU A 445 -3.87 -4.53 56.28
N VAL A 446 -4.33 -5.68 55.77
CA VAL A 446 -4.86 -6.81 56.57
C VAL A 446 -4.27 -8.15 56.15
N ASP A 447 -4.37 -9.15 57.03
CA ASP A 447 -3.92 -10.52 56.79
C ASP A 447 -4.97 -11.41 56.10
N ARG A 448 -6.21 -10.94 56.01
CA ARG A 448 -7.32 -11.65 55.37
C ARG A 448 -8.34 -10.68 54.81
N ILE A 449 -8.90 -11.03 53.66
CA ILE A 449 -10.04 -10.36 53.05
C ILE A 449 -11.18 -11.36 52.80
N PHE A 450 -12.36 -10.81 52.56
CA PHE A 450 -13.55 -11.54 52.17
C PHE A 450 -13.96 -11.10 50.77
N MET A 451 -13.85 -12.02 49.80
CA MET A 451 -14.25 -11.78 48.41
C MET A 451 -15.75 -11.99 48.26
N ARG A 452 -16.46 -10.93 47.87
CA ARG A 452 -17.92 -10.96 47.65
C ARG A 452 -18.27 -11.26 46.20
N TYR A 453 -17.46 -10.73 45.30
CA TYR A 453 -17.65 -10.83 43.87
C TYR A 453 -16.31 -10.68 43.17
N MET A 454 -16.06 -11.51 42.17
CA MET A 454 -14.93 -11.38 41.26
C MET A 454 -15.27 -12.04 39.92
N LYS A 455 -15.31 -11.20 38.88
CA LYS A 455 -15.58 -11.61 37.49
C LYS A 455 -14.42 -11.13 36.61
N SER A 456 -14.03 -11.97 35.66
CA SER A 456 -12.91 -11.70 34.75
C SER A 456 -13.19 -12.24 33.35
N ASP A 457 -12.64 -11.58 32.34
CA ASP A 457 -12.53 -12.09 30.96
C ASP A 457 -11.10 -12.55 30.61
N GLY A 458 -10.22 -12.62 31.62
CA GLY A 458 -8.80 -12.93 31.49
C GLY A 458 -7.91 -11.69 31.49
N LYS A 459 -8.41 -10.53 31.06
CA LYS A 459 -7.68 -9.24 31.03
C LYS A 459 -8.27 -8.25 32.03
N SER A 460 -9.54 -7.92 31.92
CA SER A 460 -10.27 -7.07 32.85
C SER A 460 -10.82 -7.88 34.01
N ILE A 461 -10.62 -7.40 35.22
CA ILE A 461 -11.09 -8.04 36.45
C ILE A 461 -11.86 -7.00 37.26
N PHE A 462 -13.09 -7.31 37.63
CA PHE A 462 -13.85 -6.50 38.59
C PHE A 462 -14.09 -7.30 39.86
N THR A 463 -13.67 -6.71 40.98
CA THR A 463 -13.70 -7.37 42.29
C THR A 463 -14.40 -6.50 43.32
N ILE A 464 -15.14 -7.12 44.21
CA ILE A 464 -15.70 -6.50 45.42
C ILE A 464 -15.22 -7.30 46.61
N ALA A 465 -14.54 -6.63 47.54
CA ALA A 465 -13.95 -7.26 48.70
C ALA A 465 -14.14 -6.43 49.97
N SER A 466 -14.09 -7.13 51.11
CA SER A 466 -14.17 -6.56 52.44
C SER A 466 -12.96 -6.95 53.29
N PRO A 467 -12.39 -6.05 54.10
CA PRO A 467 -11.32 -6.40 55.02
C PRO A 467 -11.86 -7.19 56.22
N VAL A 468 -11.07 -8.11 56.77
CA VAL A 468 -11.47 -8.93 57.92
C VAL A 468 -11.82 -8.11 59.17
N ASN A 469 -11.15 -6.97 59.36
CA ASN A 469 -11.37 -6.11 60.52
C ASN A 469 -12.73 -5.40 60.51
N ASN A 470 -13.31 -5.20 59.32
CA ASN A 470 -14.63 -4.61 59.17
C ASN A 470 -15.32 -5.18 57.91
N PRO A 471 -15.84 -6.42 58.00
CA PRO A 471 -16.37 -7.14 56.85
C PRO A 471 -17.60 -6.45 56.24
N GLN A 472 -18.19 -5.47 56.92
CA GLN A 472 -19.36 -4.72 56.49
C GLN A 472 -19.01 -3.51 55.62
N ILE A 473 -17.75 -3.05 55.67
CA ILE A 473 -17.20 -2.12 54.68
C ILE A 473 -16.74 -2.97 53.49
N TYR A 474 -17.08 -2.56 52.28
CA TYR A 474 -16.58 -3.16 51.06
C TYR A 474 -16.06 -2.06 50.14
N LEU A 475 -15.09 -2.41 49.31
CA LEU A 475 -14.65 -1.61 48.19
C LEU A 475 -14.76 -2.44 46.92
N SER A 476 -15.17 -1.79 45.84
CA SER A 476 -15.12 -2.28 44.47
C SER A 476 -13.78 -1.88 43.85
N PHE A 477 -13.24 -2.73 42.99
CA PHE A 477 -11.97 -2.52 42.31
C PHE A 477 -12.10 -2.93 40.86
N ALA A 478 -11.69 -2.04 39.97
CA ALA A 478 -11.41 -2.37 38.58
C ALA A 478 -9.91 -2.63 38.44
N MET A 479 -9.54 -3.77 37.88
CA MET A 479 -8.15 -4.20 37.71
C MET A 479 -7.90 -4.68 36.28
N MET A 480 -6.66 -4.54 35.81
CA MET A 480 -6.22 -5.05 34.53
C MET A 480 -5.05 -6.01 34.70
N LYS A 481 -5.07 -7.07 33.90
CA LYS A 481 -4.01 -8.07 33.80
C LYS A 481 -3.33 -7.94 32.44
N ASP A 482 -2.10 -7.45 32.47
CA ASP A 482 -1.19 -7.51 31.33
C ASP A 482 -0.19 -8.65 31.61
N GLU A 483 1.03 -8.32 32.05
CA GLU A 483 1.98 -9.30 32.60
C GLU A 483 1.69 -9.63 34.07
N THR A 484 1.18 -8.64 34.82
CA THR A 484 0.78 -8.74 36.24
C THR A 484 -0.54 -8.00 36.45
N ILE A 485 -1.26 -8.34 37.52
CA ILE A 485 -2.50 -7.64 37.87
C ILE A 485 -2.19 -6.32 38.55
N HIS A 486 -2.83 -5.24 38.10
CA HIS A 486 -2.76 -3.92 38.73
C HIS A 486 -4.15 -3.29 38.88
N ILE A 487 -4.33 -2.48 39.93
CA ILE A 487 -5.56 -1.73 40.17
C ILE A 487 -5.60 -0.53 39.22
N LEU A 488 -6.63 -0.46 38.38
CA LEU A 488 -6.94 0.72 37.58
C LEU A 488 -7.64 1.78 38.44
N GLU A 489 -8.70 1.36 39.12
CA GLU A 489 -9.54 2.23 39.94
C GLU A 489 -9.99 1.49 41.19
N ASP A 490 -9.94 2.18 42.33
CA ASP A 490 -10.45 1.71 43.60
C ASP A 490 -11.71 2.46 44.01
N ASN A 491 -12.56 1.75 44.74
CA ASN A 491 -13.85 2.24 45.23
C ASN A 491 -14.80 2.72 44.13
N VAL A 492 -14.87 2.01 43.00
CA VAL A 492 -15.77 2.31 41.88
C VAL A 492 -17.23 2.44 42.36
N GLN A 493 -17.79 3.65 42.29
CA GLN A 493 -19.18 3.93 42.73
C GLN A 493 -20.19 3.96 41.58
N SER A 494 -19.72 4.11 40.34
CA SER A 494 -20.57 4.20 39.17
C SER A 494 -19.96 3.46 37.99
N ILE A 495 -20.78 2.63 37.35
CA ILE A 495 -20.44 1.89 36.13
C ILE A 495 -20.23 2.85 34.95
N GLU A 496 -21.06 3.88 34.87
CA GLU A 496 -20.96 4.91 33.83
C GLU A 496 -19.64 5.69 33.95
N THR A 497 -19.29 6.12 35.15
CA THR A 497 -18.01 6.80 35.40
C THR A 497 -16.80 5.92 35.10
N LEU A 498 -16.86 4.64 35.48
CA LEU A 498 -15.79 3.67 35.16
C LEU A 498 -15.62 3.52 33.65
N LEU A 499 -16.71 3.45 32.91
CA LEU A 499 -16.69 3.32 31.46
C LEU A 499 -16.11 4.55 30.76
N GLU A 500 -16.45 5.75 31.24
CA GLU A 500 -15.92 7.01 30.72
C GLU A 500 -14.41 7.16 31.01
N ALA A 501 -13.97 6.76 32.20
CA ALA A 501 -12.57 6.84 32.61
C ALA A 501 -11.68 5.77 31.95
N HIS A 502 -12.23 4.58 31.74
CA HIS A 502 -11.52 3.39 31.28
C HIS A 502 -12.30 2.68 30.16
N PRO A 503 -12.36 3.25 28.94
CA PRO A 503 -13.16 2.70 27.82
C PRO A 503 -12.69 1.32 27.33
N ASP A 504 -11.43 0.96 27.59
CA ASP A 504 -10.85 -0.34 27.23
C ASP A 504 -11.13 -1.43 28.28
N PHE A 505 -11.63 -1.06 29.46
CA PHE A 505 -12.00 -2.00 30.50
C PHE A 505 -13.31 -2.70 30.14
N ASN A 506 -13.34 -4.04 30.23
CA ASN A 506 -14.55 -4.79 29.94
C ASN A 506 -15.58 -4.60 31.05
N ILE A 507 -16.51 -3.66 30.86
CA ILE A 507 -17.49 -3.27 31.88
C ILE A 507 -18.50 -4.36 32.21
N GLU A 508 -18.63 -5.38 31.37
CA GLU A 508 -19.45 -6.56 31.62
C GLU A 508 -18.88 -7.45 32.75
N THR A 509 -17.62 -7.22 33.16
CA THR A 509 -17.08 -7.77 34.41
C THR A 509 -17.73 -7.16 35.65
N ALA A 510 -18.15 -5.90 35.58
CA ALA A 510 -18.69 -5.17 36.71
C ALA A 510 -20.15 -5.51 37.01
N THR A 511 -20.63 -5.12 38.20
CA THR A 511 -22.02 -5.32 38.64
C THR A 511 -22.64 -4.00 39.09
N ARG A 512 -23.86 -3.72 38.65
CA ARG A 512 -24.62 -2.53 39.07
C ARG A 512 -25.06 -2.58 40.52
N GLU A 513 -24.94 -3.73 41.20
CA GLU A 513 -25.25 -3.83 42.62
C GLU A 513 -24.46 -2.85 43.48
N ILE A 514 -23.27 -2.40 43.04
CA ILE A 514 -22.49 -1.36 43.73
C ILE A 514 -23.20 -0.01 43.81
N GLU A 515 -24.09 0.28 42.85
CA GLU A 515 -24.86 1.54 42.77
C GLU A 515 -26.17 1.45 43.56
N THR A 516 -26.74 0.24 43.67
CA THR A 516 -28.11 0.05 44.16
C THR A 516 -28.19 -0.56 45.56
N VAL A 517 -27.19 -1.36 45.96
CA VAL A 517 -27.18 -2.06 47.25
C VAL A 517 -26.44 -1.22 48.27
N GLN A 518 -27.09 -0.93 49.40
CA GLN A 518 -26.47 -0.23 50.52
C GLN A 518 -26.38 -1.16 51.71
N LEU A 519 -25.16 -1.37 52.20
CA LEU A 519 -24.93 -2.19 53.38
C LEU A 519 -25.05 -1.39 54.67
N LYS A 520 -25.69 -1.99 55.66
CA LYS A 520 -25.91 -1.42 56.99
C LYS A 520 -25.06 -2.15 58.02
N LYS A 521 -24.57 -1.39 59.00
CA LYS A 521 -23.81 -1.94 60.12
C LYS A 521 -24.72 -2.75 61.06
N LEU A 522 -24.42 -4.03 61.25
CA LEU A 522 -24.96 -4.90 62.27
C LEU A 522 -24.25 -4.64 63.60
N SER A 523 -25.01 -4.55 64.69
CA SER A 523 -24.48 -4.46 66.04
C SER A 523 -24.02 -5.84 66.56
N GLU A 524 -23.11 -5.85 67.52
CA GLU A 524 -22.67 -7.08 68.22
C GLU A 524 -23.85 -7.80 68.91
N GLU A 525 -24.84 -7.04 69.37
CA GLU A 525 -26.07 -7.58 69.95
C GLU A 525 -26.86 -8.40 68.94
N ILE A 526 -27.03 -7.91 67.71
CA ILE A 526 -27.70 -8.66 66.62
C ILE A 526 -26.91 -9.91 66.26
N GLN A 527 -25.58 -9.82 66.21
CA GLN A 527 -24.72 -11.00 65.96
C GLN A 527 -24.90 -12.07 67.04
N THR A 528 -25.03 -11.66 68.30
CA THR A 528 -25.30 -12.57 69.42
C THR A 528 -26.67 -13.24 69.26
N TYR A 529 -27.71 -12.47 68.92
CA TYR A 529 -29.04 -13.02 68.67
C TYR A 529 -29.08 -14.00 67.50
N ILE A 530 -28.32 -13.73 66.44
CA ILE A 530 -28.20 -14.66 65.31
C ILE A 530 -27.66 -16.02 65.78
N LEU A 531 -26.61 -16.04 66.59
CA LEU A 531 -26.03 -17.30 67.10
C LEU A 531 -26.98 -18.04 68.05
N GLU A 532 -27.70 -17.31 68.90
CA GLU A 532 -28.73 -17.88 69.78
C GLU A 532 -29.89 -18.49 68.99
N ASP A 533 -30.40 -17.80 67.98
CA ASP A 533 -31.48 -18.28 67.12
C ASP A 533 -31.05 -19.50 66.29
N MET A 534 -29.83 -19.49 65.75
CA MET A 534 -29.24 -20.65 65.06
C MET A 534 -29.16 -21.89 65.95
N TYR A 535 -28.84 -21.72 67.23
CA TYR A 535 -28.87 -22.81 68.20
C TYR A 535 -30.31 -23.31 68.46
N GLN A 536 -31.27 -22.41 68.64
CA GLN A 536 -32.68 -22.76 68.85
C GLN A 536 -33.29 -23.51 67.66
N GLN A 537 -32.86 -23.17 66.45
CA GLN A 537 -33.27 -23.86 65.21
C GLN A 537 -32.49 -25.16 64.95
N GLY A 538 -31.60 -25.56 65.86
CA GLY A 538 -30.82 -26.80 65.76
C GLY A 538 -29.76 -26.78 64.66
N LYS A 539 -29.36 -25.60 64.19
CA LYS A 539 -28.28 -25.42 63.20
C LYS A 539 -26.90 -25.41 63.83
N LEU A 540 -26.81 -25.01 65.10
CA LEU A 540 -25.57 -25.02 65.88
C LEU A 540 -25.72 -25.85 67.16
N ASN A 541 -24.62 -26.41 67.66
CA ASN A 541 -24.63 -27.20 68.91
C ASN A 541 -24.70 -26.34 70.18
N HIS A 542 -24.01 -25.20 70.21
CA HIS A 542 -24.07 -24.22 71.30
C HIS A 542 -23.49 -22.86 70.85
N PRO A 543 -24.12 -21.70 71.14
CA PRO A 543 -23.69 -20.39 70.61
C PRO A 543 -22.25 -20.00 70.97
N SER A 544 -21.80 -20.30 72.20
CA SER A 544 -20.46 -19.94 72.69
C SER A 544 -19.29 -20.61 71.95
N ASN A 545 -19.55 -21.64 71.14
CA ASN A 545 -18.52 -22.36 70.40
C ASN A 545 -18.25 -21.75 69.02
N TYR A 546 -19.03 -20.75 68.64
CA TYR A 546 -19.02 -20.17 67.31
C TYR A 546 -18.90 -18.67 67.37
N THR A 547 -18.25 -18.09 66.37
CA THR A 547 -18.21 -16.64 66.14
C THR A 547 -18.67 -16.35 64.72
N ILE A 548 -19.18 -15.15 64.49
CA ILE A 548 -19.47 -14.66 63.14
C ILE A 548 -18.19 -14.01 62.60
N GLU A 549 -17.60 -14.62 61.57
CA GLU A 549 -16.36 -14.14 60.93
C GLU A 549 -16.65 -13.06 59.87
N TYR A 550 -17.77 -13.19 59.18
CA TYR A 550 -18.23 -12.24 58.17
C TYR A 550 -19.72 -11.98 58.36
N SER A 551 -20.16 -10.75 58.12
CA SER A 551 -21.58 -10.43 58.04
C SER A 551 -21.84 -9.29 57.07
N SER A 552 -23.00 -9.29 56.44
CA SER A 552 -23.43 -8.25 55.50
C SER A 552 -24.95 -8.13 55.50
N PHE A 553 -25.47 -6.90 55.60
CA PHE A 553 -26.91 -6.63 55.68
C PHE A 553 -27.33 -5.54 54.71
N ASP A 554 -28.24 -5.84 53.79
CA ASP A 554 -28.77 -4.88 52.79
C ASP A 554 -30.06 -4.16 53.24
N GLY A 555 -30.56 -4.45 54.44
CA GLY A 555 -31.86 -3.98 54.93
C GLY A 555 -32.97 -5.04 54.91
N LYS A 556 -32.81 -6.11 54.12
CA LYS A 556 -33.78 -7.21 53.97
C LYS A 556 -33.16 -8.59 54.25
N TYR A 557 -31.92 -8.81 53.87
CA TYR A 557 -31.20 -10.06 54.00
C TYR A 557 -29.89 -9.85 54.76
N ILE A 558 -29.58 -10.76 55.69
CA ILE A 558 -28.32 -10.79 56.42
C ILE A 558 -27.57 -12.04 55.98
N SER A 559 -26.45 -11.89 55.24
CA SER A 559 -25.50 -12.99 55.05
C SER A 559 -24.46 -12.99 56.16
N PHE A 560 -24.04 -14.16 56.61
CA PHE A 560 -22.99 -14.30 57.62
C PHE A 560 -22.24 -15.63 57.49
N LEU A 561 -20.92 -15.58 57.73
CA LEU A 561 -20.03 -16.74 57.81
C LEU A 561 -19.78 -17.07 59.28
N VAL A 562 -20.02 -18.32 59.65
CA VAL A 562 -19.74 -18.82 60.99
C VAL A 562 -18.33 -19.43 61.03
N SER A 563 -17.66 -19.41 62.19
CA SER A 563 -16.31 -19.96 62.37
C SER A 563 -16.15 -21.46 62.09
N ASN A 564 -17.24 -22.18 61.80
CA ASN A 564 -17.21 -23.55 61.27
C ASN A 564 -17.02 -23.61 59.74
N GLY A 565 -16.95 -22.45 59.08
CA GLY A 565 -16.80 -22.31 57.63
C GLY A 565 -18.10 -22.29 56.84
N GLU A 566 -19.26 -22.38 57.49
CA GLU A 566 -20.55 -22.39 56.80
C GLU A 566 -21.16 -20.99 56.68
N GLU A 567 -21.66 -20.67 55.48
CA GLU A 567 -22.34 -19.40 55.19
C GLU A 567 -23.86 -19.58 55.21
N TYR A 568 -24.53 -18.68 55.92
CA TYR A 568 -25.97 -18.67 56.11
C TYR A 568 -26.56 -17.32 55.73
N VAL A 569 -27.83 -17.32 55.34
CA VAL A 569 -28.56 -16.10 54.99
C VAL A 569 -29.90 -16.05 55.74
N TYR A 570 -30.10 -14.98 56.50
CA TYR A 570 -31.39 -14.63 57.10
C TYR A 570 -32.18 -13.71 56.19
N LYS A 571 -33.49 -13.92 56.16
CA LYS A 571 -34.44 -12.88 55.75
C LYS A 571 -34.97 -12.16 56.99
N VAL A 572 -34.86 -10.84 56.96
CA VAL A 572 -35.38 -9.92 57.97
C VAL A 572 -36.78 -9.49 57.53
N GLU A 573 -37.77 -9.66 58.41
CA GLU A 573 -39.12 -9.15 58.17
C GLU A 573 -39.41 -7.99 59.11
N ASP A 574 -39.72 -6.83 58.53
CA ASP A 574 -40.01 -5.61 59.27
C ASP A 574 -41.50 -5.62 59.65
N THR A 575 -41.79 -5.64 60.94
CA THR A 575 -43.16 -5.49 61.45
C THR A 575 -43.23 -4.28 62.36
N SER A 576 -44.40 -3.67 62.49
CA SER A 576 -44.67 -2.47 63.30
C SER A 576 -44.35 -2.58 64.81
N PHE A 577 -43.75 -3.68 65.28
CA PHE A 577 -43.38 -3.96 66.66
C PHE A 577 -41.92 -4.37 66.88
N GLY A 578 -41.07 -4.36 65.84
CA GLY A 578 -39.64 -4.71 65.94
C GLY A 578 -39.17 -5.64 64.82
N THR A 579 -37.85 -5.73 64.66
CA THR A 579 -37.17 -6.54 63.66
C THR A 579 -37.08 -8.00 64.13
N TYR A 580 -37.66 -8.94 63.38
CA TYR A 580 -37.53 -10.38 63.66
C TYR A 580 -36.71 -11.08 62.55
N LEU A 581 -35.83 -12.00 62.97
CA LEU A 581 -35.17 -12.95 62.09
C LEU A 581 -36.20 -14.03 61.71
N ALA A 582 -36.67 -14.03 60.46
CA ALA A 582 -37.84 -14.82 60.08
C ALA A 582 -37.49 -16.22 59.58
N THR A 583 -36.44 -16.34 58.77
CA THR A 583 -36.05 -17.62 58.15
C THR A 583 -34.57 -17.61 57.85
N VAL A 584 -33.86 -18.68 58.24
CA VAL A 584 -32.46 -18.92 57.88
C VAL A 584 -32.32 -20.07 56.91
N TYR A 585 -31.48 -19.88 55.90
CA TYR A 585 -31.05 -20.94 55.01
C TYR A 585 -29.53 -20.96 54.88
N GLU A 586 -28.98 -22.14 54.63
CA GLU A 586 -27.66 -22.27 54.04
C GLU A 586 -27.63 -21.51 52.71
N LYS A 587 -26.48 -20.91 52.37
CA LYS A 587 -26.29 -20.08 51.19
C LYS A 587 -26.90 -20.66 49.91
N GLU A 588 -26.63 -21.91 49.57
CA GLU A 588 -27.10 -22.54 48.33
C GLU A 588 -28.63 -22.67 48.30
N LYS A 589 -29.25 -22.82 49.47
CA LYS A 589 -30.71 -22.87 49.59
C LYS A 589 -31.30 -21.47 49.55
N ALA A 590 -30.65 -20.47 50.14
CA ALA A 590 -31.07 -19.07 50.06
C ALA A 590 -31.05 -18.56 48.60
N VAL A 591 -29.95 -18.76 47.88
CA VAL A 591 -29.79 -18.36 46.47
C VAL A 591 -30.85 -18.99 45.57
N ARG A 592 -31.26 -20.24 45.84
CA ARG A 592 -32.33 -20.91 45.09
C ARG A 592 -33.73 -20.40 45.42
N ASN A 593 -33.96 -20.02 46.68
CA ASN A 593 -35.29 -19.65 47.17
C ASN A 593 -35.61 -18.16 47.00
N TRP A 594 -34.60 -17.30 47.03
CA TRP A 594 -34.74 -15.84 47.00
C TRP A 594 -34.06 -15.27 45.76
N LEU A 595 -34.86 -15.13 44.69
CA LEU A 595 -34.38 -14.63 43.39
C LEU A 595 -33.90 -13.16 43.43
N ASP A 596 -34.32 -12.41 44.45
CA ASP A 596 -33.96 -11.01 44.66
C ASP A 596 -32.84 -10.81 45.70
N LEU A 597 -32.21 -11.89 46.16
CA LEU A 597 -31.06 -11.86 47.06
C LEU A 597 -29.85 -11.24 46.33
N PRO A 598 -29.31 -10.09 46.78
CA PRO A 598 -28.16 -9.48 46.12
C PRO A 598 -26.93 -10.35 46.21
N LYS A 599 -26.15 -10.44 45.14
CA LYS A 599 -24.92 -11.25 45.14
C LYS A 599 -23.84 -10.63 46.00
N ILE A 600 -23.76 -9.30 46.04
CA ILE A 600 -22.73 -8.54 46.76
C ILE A 600 -22.76 -8.77 48.29
N ILE A 601 -23.88 -9.22 48.87
CA ILE A 601 -23.92 -9.51 50.31
C ILE A 601 -23.36 -10.89 50.64
N LEU A 602 -23.25 -11.78 49.66
CA LEU A 602 -22.72 -13.13 49.82
C LEU A 602 -21.20 -13.12 49.62
N LEU A 603 -20.54 -14.15 50.13
CA LEU A 603 -19.17 -14.43 49.72
C LEU A 603 -19.17 -15.19 48.40
N GLN A 604 -18.18 -14.97 47.54
CA GLN A 604 -17.95 -15.85 46.41
C GLN A 604 -17.21 -17.09 46.90
N ASP A 605 -17.61 -18.27 46.43
CA ASP A 605 -16.92 -19.51 46.76
C ASP A 605 -15.51 -19.48 46.16
N ARG A 606 -14.52 -19.79 47.00
CA ARG A 606 -13.12 -19.92 46.57
C ARG A 606 -12.99 -21.13 45.63
N PRO A 607 -12.25 -21.00 44.50
CA PRO A 607 -12.02 -22.09 43.56
C PRO A 607 -11.20 -23.26 44.10
#